data_AF-A0A0A6UMJ0-F1
#
_entry.id   AF-A0A0A6UMJ0-F1
#
_cell.length_a   1.000
_cell.length_b   1.000
_cell.length_c   1.000
_cell.angle_alpha   90.00
_cell.angle_beta   90.00
_cell.angle_gamma   90.00
#
_symmetry.space_group_name_H-M   'P 1'
#
loop_
_entity.id
_entity.type
_entity.pdbx_description
1 polymer ?
#
loop_
_entity_poly.entity_id
_entity_poly.type
_entity_poly.pdbx_seq_one_letter_code
_entity_poly.pdbx_strand_id
1 'polypeptide(L)'
;MTDPDLLRDIWNRACAGAGDGVGGRYLSALLLVDGMVRNGGPNHAADSCDPAELAAAAAAARYFGMADLAAVIDELPAAAEDDDADDRLSDTYYRLAPDSERLTDALAARHATAPEDFQPA
;
A
#
# COMPACT_ATOMS: atom_id res chain seq x y z
N MET A 1 0.67 -4.39 -23.79
CA MET A 1 0.49 -3.01 -23.30
C MET A 1 -0.72 -3.03 -22.40
N THR A 2 -0.58 -2.73 -21.12
CA THR A 2 -1.69 -2.75 -20.16
C THR A 2 -2.65 -1.60 -20.46
N ASP A 3 -3.95 -1.86 -20.45
CA ASP A 3 -4.99 -0.85 -20.69
C ASP A 3 -5.04 0.15 -19.51
N PRO A 4 -4.78 1.45 -19.73
CA PRO A 4 -4.79 2.45 -18.66
C PRO A 4 -6.16 2.62 -17.99
N ASP A 5 -7.26 2.43 -18.73
CA ASP A 5 -8.61 2.56 -18.17
C ASP A 5 -8.91 1.39 -17.22
N LEU A 6 -8.48 0.17 -17.59
CA LEU A 6 -8.59 -1.01 -16.74
C LEU A 6 -7.79 -0.86 -15.43
N LEU A 7 -6.55 -0.37 -15.51
CA LEU A 7 -5.72 -0.15 -14.31
C LEU A 7 -6.34 0.88 -13.38
N ARG A 8 -6.90 1.96 -13.94
CA ARG A 8 -7.62 2.98 -13.18
C ARG A 8 -8.86 2.39 -12.50
N ASP A 9 -9.59 1.51 -13.18
CA ASP A 9 -10.76 0.86 -12.58
C ASP A 9 -10.37 -0.09 -11.44
N ILE A 10 -9.29 -0.86 -11.59
CA ILE A 10 -8.76 -1.70 -10.51
C ILE A 10 -8.34 -0.83 -9.32
N TRP A 11 -7.61 0.25 -9.57
CA TRP A 11 -7.19 1.20 -8.54
C TRP A 11 -8.38 1.79 -7.78
N ASN A 12 -9.38 2.29 -8.51
CA ASN A 12 -10.57 2.89 -7.92
C ASN A 12 -11.36 1.89 -7.05
N ARG A 13 -11.50 0.65 -7.51
CA ARG A 13 -12.12 -0.41 -6.69
C ARG A 13 -11.30 -0.70 -5.44
N ALA A 14 -9.98 -0.75 -5.56
CA ALA A 14 -9.10 -0.99 -4.43
C ALA A 14 -9.16 0.13 -3.38
N CYS A 15 -9.19 1.41 -3.80
CA CYS A 15 -9.43 2.56 -2.93
C CYS A 15 -10.75 2.46 -2.16
N ALA A 16 -11.79 1.86 -2.75
CA ALA A 16 -13.08 1.63 -2.10
C ALA A 16 -13.10 0.40 -1.18
N GLY A 17 -11.97 -0.27 -0.96
CA GLY A 17 -11.89 -1.54 -0.23
C GLY A 17 -12.55 -2.72 -0.94
N ALA A 18 -12.82 -2.58 -2.24
CA ALA A 18 -13.56 -3.55 -3.06
C ALA A 18 -12.67 -4.18 -4.14
N GLY A 19 -11.38 -4.38 -3.86
CA GLY A 19 -10.45 -4.98 -4.80
C GLY A 19 -10.76 -6.45 -5.10
N ASP A 20 -10.89 -6.79 -6.38
CA ASP A 20 -11.16 -8.14 -6.85
C ASP A 20 -9.90 -9.02 -6.91
N GLY A 21 -10.10 -10.33 -6.75
CA GLY A 21 -8.99 -11.28 -6.82
C GLY A 21 -7.96 -11.09 -5.72
N VAL A 22 -6.85 -11.84 -5.79
CA VAL A 22 -5.77 -11.73 -4.81
C VAL A 22 -5.02 -10.41 -4.93
N GLY A 23 -4.76 -9.96 -6.16
CA GLY A 23 -4.07 -8.71 -6.46
C GLY A 23 -4.86 -7.48 -6.04
N GLY A 24 -6.18 -7.45 -6.27
CA GLY A 24 -7.02 -6.34 -5.83
C GLY A 24 -7.13 -6.26 -4.31
N ARG A 25 -7.24 -7.39 -3.60
CA ARG A 25 -7.24 -7.41 -2.12
C ARG A 25 -5.93 -6.89 -1.54
N TYR A 26 -4.77 -7.29 -2.10
CA TYR A 26 -3.49 -6.73 -1.69
C TYR A 26 -3.41 -5.23 -1.99
N LEU A 27 -3.89 -4.78 -3.16
CA LEU A 27 -3.91 -3.36 -3.49
C LEU A 27 -4.78 -2.57 -2.50
N SER A 28 -5.96 -3.08 -2.13
CA SER A 28 -6.81 -2.45 -1.11
C SER A 28 -6.10 -2.30 0.24
N ALA A 29 -5.44 -3.36 0.71
CA ALA A 29 -4.70 -3.31 1.99
C ALA A 29 -3.57 -2.29 1.95
N LEU A 30 -2.80 -2.24 0.85
CA LEU A 30 -1.72 -1.28 0.69
C LEU A 30 -2.23 0.17 0.63
N LEU A 31 -3.30 0.42 -0.13
CA LEU A 31 -3.87 1.76 -0.30
C LEU A 31 -4.55 2.28 0.96
N LEU A 32 -5.09 1.40 1.80
CA LEU A 32 -5.61 1.79 3.11
C LEU A 32 -4.50 2.44 3.95
N VAL A 33 -3.37 1.76 4.12
CA VAL A 33 -2.25 2.27 4.93
C VAL A 33 -1.57 3.47 4.27
N ASP A 34 -1.37 3.45 2.95
CA ASP A 34 -0.82 4.61 2.22
C ASP A 34 -1.71 5.85 2.40
N GLY A 35 -3.04 5.68 2.35
CA GLY A 35 -3.99 6.75 2.62
C GLY A 35 -3.86 7.31 4.04
N MET A 36 -3.72 6.46 5.06
CA MET A 36 -3.53 6.92 6.44
C MET A 36 -2.22 7.68 6.62
N VAL A 37 -1.10 7.15 6.11
CA VAL A 37 0.21 7.81 6.19
C VAL A 37 0.18 9.15 5.46
N ARG A 38 -0.47 9.24 4.30
CA ARG A 38 -0.60 10.52 3.55
C ARG A 38 -1.51 11.53 4.23
N ASN A 39 -2.55 11.08 4.93
CA ASN A 39 -3.51 11.96 5.58
C ASN A 39 -3.01 12.51 6.92
N GLY A 40 -2.19 11.75 7.66
CA GLY A 40 -1.78 12.14 9.01
C GLY A 40 -0.42 11.64 9.48
N GLY A 41 0.39 11.04 8.59
CA GLY A 41 1.72 10.53 8.93
C GLY A 41 1.73 9.10 9.49
N PRO A 42 2.93 8.55 9.74
CA PRO A 42 3.11 7.21 10.30
C PRO A 42 2.37 6.98 11.62
N ASN A 43 2.44 7.94 12.56
CA ASN A 43 1.70 7.87 13.82
C ASN A 43 0.18 7.72 13.59
N HIS A 44 -0.41 8.50 12.68
CA HIS A 44 -1.83 8.38 12.35
C HIS A 44 -2.20 7.01 11.78
N ALA A 45 -1.33 6.43 10.93
CA ALA A 45 -1.53 5.08 10.42
C ALA A 45 -1.42 4.02 11.53
N ALA A 46 -0.48 4.17 12.45
CA ALA A 46 -0.32 3.28 13.60
C ALA A 46 -1.54 3.31 14.55
N ASP A 47 -2.13 4.48 14.75
CA ASP A 47 -3.32 4.65 15.60
C ASP A 47 -4.63 4.22 14.91
N SER A 48 -4.72 4.37 13.59
CA SER A 48 -5.97 4.17 12.85
C SER A 48 -6.13 2.76 12.27
N CYS A 49 -5.03 2.08 11.97
CA CYS A 49 -5.05 0.72 11.41
C CYS A 49 -4.83 -0.32 12.50
N ASP A 50 -5.60 -1.41 12.44
CA ASP A 50 -5.34 -2.53 13.33
C ASP A 50 -4.05 -3.29 12.94
N PRO A 51 -3.45 -4.07 13.85
CA PRO A 51 -2.21 -4.81 13.53
C PRO A 51 -2.34 -5.78 12.35
N ALA A 52 -3.53 -6.29 12.05
CA ALA A 52 -3.75 -7.19 10.93
C ALA A 52 -3.81 -6.42 9.60
N GLU A 53 -4.36 -5.21 9.59
CA GLU A 53 -4.35 -4.30 8.43
C GLU A 53 -2.92 -3.87 8.08
N LEU A 54 -2.11 -3.49 9.08
CA LEU A 54 -0.69 -3.16 8.88
C LEU A 54 0.10 -4.36 8.33
N ALA A 55 -0.10 -5.55 8.91
CA ALA A 55 0.53 -6.77 8.42
C ALA A 55 0.09 -7.12 6.99
N ALA A 56 -1.18 -6.92 6.65
CA ALA A 56 -1.71 -7.14 5.31
C ALA A 56 -1.12 -6.15 4.30
N ALA A 57 -0.96 -4.88 4.66
CA ALA A 57 -0.32 -3.87 3.83
C ALA A 57 1.17 -4.16 3.60
N ALA A 58 1.90 -4.61 4.62
CA ALA A 58 3.30 -5.02 4.47
C ALA A 58 3.42 -6.28 3.57
N ALA A 59 2.51 -7.24 3.70
CA ALA A 59 2.43 -8.39 2.80
C ALA A 59 2.10 -7.95 1.35
N ALA A 60 1.20 -6.98 1.18
CA ALA A 60 0.87 -6.40 -0.11
C ALA A 60 2.06 -5.70 -0.77
N ALA A 61 2.79 -4.88 -0.02
CA ALA A 61 4.00 -4.23 -0.52
C ALA A 61 5.02 -5.27 -1.03
N ARG A 62 5.21 -6.39 -0.31
CA ARG A 62 6.05 -7.50 -0.77
C ARG A 62 5.51 -8.17 -2.03
N TYR A 63 4.20 -8.41 -2.10
CA TYR A 63 3.53 -8.97 -3.28
C TYR A 63 3.76 -8.10 -4.53
N PHE A 64 3.78 -6.78 -4.37
CA PHE A 64 4.09 -5.82 -5.43
C PHE A 64 5.60 -5.57 -5.63
N GLY A 65 6.49 -6.31 -4.95
CA GLY A 65 7.94 -6.20 -5.12
C GLY A 65 8.60 -5.02 -4.39
N MET A 66 7.90 -4.38 -3.46
CA MET A 66 8.36 -3.22 -2.68
C MET A 66 8.77 -3.64 -1.27
N ALA A 67 9.84 -4.44 -1.15
CA ALA A 67 10.29 -5.00 0.14
C ALA A 67 10.79 -3.92 1.14
N ASP A 68 11.35 -2.82 0.62
CA ASP A 68 11.74 -1.63 1.37
C ASP A 68 10.53 -0.92 1.99
N LEU A 69 9.47 -0.71 1.20
CA LEU A 69 8.22 -0.11 1.71
C LEU A 69 7.56 -1.04 2.73
N ALA A 70 7.59 -2.36 2.50
CA ALA A 70 7.07 -3.33 3.45
C ALA A 70 7.79 -3.25 4.81
N ALA A 71 9.11 -3.08 4.82
CA ALA A 71 9.88 -2.93 6.06
C ALA A 71 9.48 -1.65 6.83
N VAL A 72 9.20 -0.55 6.12
CA VAL A 72 8.69 0.68 6.75
C VAL A 72 7.30 0.46 7.34
N ILE A 73 6.41 -0.22 6.60
CA ILE A 73 5.06 -0.52 7.07
C ILE A 73 5.10 -1.39 8.33
N ASP A 74 5.97 -2.40 8.40
CA ASP A 74 6.15 -3.24 9.59
C ASP A 74 6.63 -2.45 10.82
N GLU A 75 7.33 -1.32 10.61
CA GLU A 75 7.81 -0.44 11.68
C GLU A 75 6.78 0.61 12.12
N LEU A 76 5.67 0.81 11.39
CA LEU A 76 4.67 1.83 11.72
C LEU A 76 4.17 1.81 13.17
N PRO A 77 3.93 0.66 13.82
CA PRO A 77 3.50 0.64 15.22
C PRO A 77 4.41 1.42 16.17
N ALA A 78 5.71 1.54 15.87
CA ALA A 78 6.64 2.30 16.69
C ALA A 78 6.37 3.81 16.66
N ALA A 79 5.76 4.34 15.59
CA ALA A 79 5.44 5.76 15.46
C ALA A 79 4.36 6.23 16.46
N ALA A 80 3.53 5.32 16.99
CA ALA A 80 2.55 5.64 18.03
C ALA A 80 3.19 5.84 19.42
N GLU A 81 4.39 5.29 19.63
CA GLU A 81 5.05 5.25 20.94
C GLU A 81 6.22 6.25 21.06
N ASP A 82 6.76 6.72 19.94
CA ASP A 82 7.99 7.51 19.88
C ASP A 82 7.96 8.55 18.74
N ASP A 83 7.99 9.84 19.09
CA ASP A 83 8.01 10.95 18.15
C ASP A 83 9.26 10.91 17.23
N ASP A 84 10.42 10.47 17.74
CA ASP A 84 11.62 10.33 16.92
C ASP A 84 11.46 9.19 15.88
N ALA A 85 10.67 8.16 16.22
CA ALA A 85 10.32 7.10 15.29
C ALA A 85 9.33 7.59 14.23
N ASP A 86 8.34 8.41 14.61
CA ASP A 86 7.38 9.02 13.68
C ASP A 86 8.12 9.87 12.63
N ASP A 87 8.99 10.79 13.05
CA ASP A 87 9.77 11.64 12.15
C ASP A 87 10.63 10.82 11.18
N ARG A 88 11.38 9.84 11.70
CA ARG A 88 12.24 8.97 10.88
C ARG A 88 11.44 8.15 9.87
N LEU A 89 10.30 7.59 10.29
CA LEU A 89 9.45 6.78 9.44
C LEU A 89 8.76 7.64 8.38
N SER A 90 8.38 8.87 8.72
CA SER A 90 7.80 9.83 7.79
C SER A 90 8.79 10.16 6.68
N ASP A 91 10.02 10.57 7.04
CA ASP A 91 11.09 10.85 6.08
C ASP A 91 11.38 9.64 5.19
N THR A 92 11.42 8.45 5.79
CA THR A 92 11.69 7.20 5.06
C THR A 92 10.56 6.86 4.11
N TYR A 93 9.31 6.94 4.55
CA TYR A 93 8.12 6.63 3.76
C TYR A 93 8.02 7.57 2.55
N TYR A 94 8.08 8.89 2.76
CA TYR A 94 7.96 9.87 1.69
C TYR A 94 9.15 9.87 0.73
N ARG A 95 10.33 9.44 1.17
CA ARG A 95 11.46 9.18 0.26
C ARG A 95 11.22 7.96 -0.63
N LEU A 96 10.57 6.92 -0.11
CA LEU A 96 10.31 5.69 -0.84
C LEU A 96 9.08 5.79 -1.75
N ALA A 97 8.05 6.53 -1.35
CA ALA A 97 6.78 6.71 -2.04
C ALA A 97 6.31 8.18 -1.96
N PRO A 98 7.02 9.12 -2.60
CA PRO A 98 6.70 10.55 -2.52
C PRO A 98 5.27 10.86 -2.97
N ASP A 99 4.83 10.15 -4.00
CA ASP A 99 3.49 10.17 -4.56
C ASP A 99 3.02 8.73 -4.80
N SER A 100 1.87 8.60 -5.46
CA SER A 100 1.30 7.31 -5.80
C SER A 100 1.93 6.67 -7.05
N GLU A 101 2.88 7.32 -7.74
CA GLU A 101 3.44 6.81 -9.01
C GLU A 101 4.07 5.43 -8.82
N ARG A 102 4.84 5.27 -7.74
CA ARG A 102 5.46 3.98 -7.39
C ARG A 102 4.44 2.85 -7.23
N LEU A 103 3.30 3.14 -6.59
CA LEU A 103 2.24 2.15 -6.39
C LEU A 103 1.51 1.86 -7.71
N THR A 104 1.26 2.88 -8.54
CA THR A 104 0.64 2.69 -9.85
C THR A 104 1.54 1.90 -10.81
N ASP A 105 2.85 2.14 -10.78
CA ASP A 105 3.83 1.39 -11.57
C ASP A 105 3.90 -0.08 -11.12
N ALA A 106 3.88 -0.32 -9.81
CA ALA A 106 3.88 -1.67 -9.26
C ALA A 106 2.60 -2.43 -9.62
N LEU A 107 1.43 -1.76 -9.60
CA LEU A 107 0.18 -2.31 -10.11
C LEU A 107 0.29 -2.66 -11.60
N ALA A 108 0.77 -1.73 -12.43
CA ALA A 108 0.90 -1.95 -13.87
C ALA A 108 1.84 -3.13 -14.19
N ALA A 109 2.97 -3.22 -13.49
CA ALA A 109 3.94 -4.31 -13.63
C ALA A 109 3.35 -5.66 -13.17
N ARG A 110 2.63 -5.68 -12.05
CA ARG A 110 2.01 -6.92 -11.55
C ARG A 110 0.88 -7.38 -12.46
N HIS A 111 0.01 -6.47 -12.91
CA HIS A 111 -1.05 -6.81 -13.85
C HIS A 111 -0.50 -7.29 -15.21
N ALA A 112 0.64 -6.75 -15.67
CA ALA A 112 1.26 -7.21 -16.91
C ALA A 112 1.80 -8.66 -16.81
N THR A 113 2.13 -9.13 -15.61
CA THR A 113 2.71 -10.46 -15.37
C THR A 113 1.70 -11.50 -14.90
N ALA A 114 0.65 -11.07 -14.19
CA ALA A 114 -0.43 -11.91 -13.68
C ALA A 114 -1.77 -11.16 -13.68
N PRO A 115 -2.39 -10.91 -14.84
CA PRO A 115 -3.68 -10.21 -14.92
C PRO A 115 -4.82 -10.97 -14.22
N GLU A 116 -4.73 -12.31 -14.15
CA GLU A 116 -5.70 -13.18 -13.46
C GLU A 116 -5.79 -12.89 -11.96
N ASP A 117 -4.73 -12.35 -11.35
CA ASP A 117 -4.72 -12.02 -9.93
C ASP A 117 -5.73 -10.90 -9.58
N PHE A 118 -6.19 -10.12 -10.57
CA PHE A 118 -7.12 -9.00 -10.40
C PHE A 118 -8.54 -9.30 -10.87
N GLN A 119 -8.83 -10.56 -11.20
CA GLN A 119 -10.16 -11.00 -11.62
C GLN A 119 -10.97 -11.49 -10.42
N PRO A 120 -12.31 -11.37 -10.44
CA PRO A 120 -13.17 -12.01 -9.46
C PRO A 120 -12.94 -13.53 -9.43
N ALA A 121 -13.03 -14.12 -8.24
CA ALA A 121 -12.91 -15.57 -8.06
C ALA A 121 -14.17 -16.33 -8.52
#